data_AF-A0A672GPY7-F1
#
_entry.id   AF-A0A672GPY7-F1
#
_cell.length_a   1.000
_cell.length_b   1.000
_cell.length_c   1.000
_cell.angle_alpha   90.00
_cell.angle_beta   90.00
_cell.angle_gamma   90.00
#
_symmetry.space_group_name_H-M   'P 1'
#
loop_
_entity.id
_entity.type
_entity.pdbx_description
1 polymer ?
#
loop_
_entity_poly.entity_id
_entity_poly.type
_entity_poly.pdbx_seq_one_letter_code
_entity_poly.pdbx_strand_id
1 'polypeptide(L)'
;MLRQVLHAGLRTSFHALGRFVAGHPVFFASAPVLLSILLGASFSRYRVEEDVESLLAPKHSLAKIEGNLVDSLFPVNRSKHALYSDLQTPGRYGRVIVTSRKGSVLDPVHLDTVLKLHRRIYQMQVTVPATGFNSFNYSFSYLCLPDDKNVCIIDDIIRAMEEIQSARSANRSVFKLFYISDVSPHLRWNFFHLPTSFI
;
A
#
# COMPACT_ATOMS: atom_id res chain seq x y z
N MET A 1 -32.22 44.24 -25.09
CA MET A 1 -31.85 45.44 -24.28
C MET A 1 -30.63 45.17 -23.39
N LEU A 2 -30.68 44.28 -22.39
CA LEU A 2 -29.57 44.02 -21.44
C LEU A 2 -28.22 43.66 -22.10
N ARG A 3 -28.25 42.79 -23.11
CA ARG A 3 -27.03 42.34 -23.83
C ARG A 3 -26.30 43.47 -24.54
N GLN A 4 -27.03 44.44 -25.10
CA GLN A 4 -26.45 45.59 -25.80
C GLN A 4 -25.80 46.57 -24.83
N VAL A 5 -26.42 46.80 -23.67
CA VAL A 5 -25.86 47.62 -22.60
C VAL A 5 -24.60 46.98 -22.02
N LEU A 6 -24.60 45.66 -21.80
CA LEU A 6 -23.43 44.91 -21.36
C LEU A 6 -22.28 45.01 -22.37
N HIS A 7 -22.56 44.83 -23.67
CA HIS A 7 -21.54 44.95 -24.71
C HIS A 7 -20.97 46.37 -24.80
N ALA A 8 -21.82 47.40 -24.71
CA ALA A 8 -21.38 48.78 -24.71
C ALA A 8 -20.51 49.10 -23.49
N GLY A 9 -20.91 48.63 -22.29
CA GLY A 9 -20.15 48.81 -21.05
C GLY A 9 -18.81 48.08 -21.02
N LEU A 10 -18.77 46.82 -21.49
CA LEU A 10 -17.52 46.07 -21.60
C LEU A 10 -16.58 46.70 -22.63
N ARG A 11 -17.12 47.16 -23.77
CA ARG A 11 -16.32 47.83 -24.81
C ARG A 11 -15.67 49.10 -24.28
N THR A 12 -16.41 49.94 -23.55
CA THR A 12 -15.84 51.16 -22.96
C THR A 12 -14.85 50.84 -21.84
N SER A 13 -15.15 49.85 -21.00
CA SER A 13 -14.26 49.40 -19.92
C SER A 13 -12.95 48.84 -20.44
N PHE A 14 -12.97 47.90 -21.38
CA PHE A 14 -11.76 47.33 -21.97
C PHE A 14 -10.97 48.35 -22.79
N HIS A 15 -11.64 49.30 -23.45
CA HIS A 15 -10.95 50.39 -24.14
C HIS A 15 -10.22 51.32 -23.15
N ALA A 16 -10.85 51.65 -22.01
CA ALA A 16 -10.23 52.42 -20.94
C ALA A 16 -9.05 51.66 -20.29
N LEU A 17 -9.23 50.36 -20.00
CA LEU A 17 -8.18 49.49 -19.47
C LEU A 17 -7.00 49.37 -20.43
N GLY A 18 -7.27 49.14 -21.72
CA GLY A 18 -6.24 49.05 -22.75
C GLY A 18 -5.45 50.36 -22.88
N ARG A 19 -6.12 51.51 -22.81
CA ARG A 19 -5.46 52.83 -22.80
C ARG A 19 -4.56 53.01 -21.57
N PHE A 20 -4.99 52.52 -20.40
CA PHE A 20 -4.20 52.56 -19.17
C PHE A 20 -2.96 51.65 -19.23
N VAL A 21 -3.12 50.44 -19.75
CA VAL A 21 -2.02 49.46 -19.96
C VAL A 21 -1.01 49.99 -20.97
N ALA A 22 -1.48 50.56 -22.09
CA ALA A 22 -0.61 51.16 -23.11
C ALA A 22 0.17 52.38 -22.59
N GLY A 23 -0.36 53.10 -21.58
CA GLY A 23 0.37 54.19 -20.91
C GLY A 23 1.49 53.71 -19.97
N HIS A 24 1.45 52.45 -19.53
CA HIS A 24 2.43 51.87 -18.58
C HIS A 24 2.93 50.49 -19.02
N PRO A 25 3.50 50.35 -20.24
CA PRO A 25 3.79 49.04 -20.83
C PRO A 25 4.80 48.22 -20.02
N VAL A 26 5.81 48.87 -19.43
CA VAL A 26 6.88 48.19 -18.65
C VAL A 26 6.37 47.62 -17.33
N PHE A 27 5.45 48.32 -16.64
CA PHE A 27 4.87 47.85 -15.39
C PHE A 27 3.99 46.61 -15.64
N PHE A 28 3.14 46.66 -16.67
CA PHE A 28 2.28 45.53 -17.03
C PHE A 28 3.02 44.36 -17.68
N ALA A 29 4.22 44.57 -18.22
CA ALA A 29 5.09 43.49 -18.67
C ALA A 29 5.84 42.82 -17.50
N SER A 30 6.34 43.61 -16.53
CA SER A 30 7.16 43.09 -15.43
C SER A 30 6.34 42.50 -14.28
N ALA A 31 5.19 43.10 -13.94
CA ALA A 31 4.33 42.63 -12.85
C ALA A 31 3.89 41.16 -12.95
N PRO A 32 3.35 40.65 -14.10
CA PRO A 32 2.97 39.25 -14.21
C PRO A 32 4.18 38.30 -14.18
N VAL A 33 5.36 38.74 -14.64
CA VAL A 33 6.60 37.96 -14.57
C VAL A 33 7.05 37.82 -13.12
N LEU A 34 7.10 38.91 -12.36
CA LEU A 34 7.44 38.89 -10.94
C LEU A 34 6.45 38.06 -10.13
N LEU A 35 5.15 38.19 -10.42
CA LEU A 35 4.11 37.39 -9.78
C LEU A 35 4.29 35.88 -10.10
N SER A 36 4.61 35.55 -11.35
CA SER A 36 4.87 34.18 -11.77
C SER A 36 6.10 33.58 -11.09
N ILE A 37 7.17 34.36 -10.93
CA ILE A 37 8.38 33.94 -10.20
C ILE A 37 8.07 33.75 -8.72
N LEU A 38 7.28 34.65 -8.11
CA LEU A 38 6.90 34.55 -6.69
C LEU A 38 6.02 33.32 -6.42
N LEU A 39 5.02 33.07 -7.28
CA LEU A 39 4.21 31.85 -7.23
C LEU A 39 5.04 30.61 -7.55
N GLY A 40 5.95 30.69 -8.52
CA GLY A 40 6.92 29.66 -8.88
C GLY A 40 7.82 29.26 -7.70
N ALA A 41 8.33 30.24 -6.96
CA ALA A 41 9.15 30.03 -5.77
C ALA A 41 8.36 29.32 -4.65
N SER A 42 7.05 29.52 -4.57
CA SER A 42 6.18 28.83 -3.61
C SER A 42 6.19 27.31 -3.81
N PHE A 43 6.34 26.82 -5.05
CA PHE A 43 6.46 25.39 -5.33
C PHE A 43 7.71 24.74 -4.75
N SER A 44 8.72 25.51 -4.31
CA SER A 44 9.91 24.95 -3.63
C SER A 44 9.56 24.20 -2.33
N ARG A 45 8.44 24.55 -1.68
CA ARG A 45 7.97 23.88 -0.45
C ARG A 45 6.90 22.82 -0.70
N TYR A 46 6.56 22.55 -1.96
CA TYR A 46 5.56 21.54 -2.31
C TYR A 46 6.05 20.15 -1.88
N ARG A 47 5.25 19.45 -1.08
CA ARG A 47 5.51 18.06 -0.69
C ARG A 47 4.62 17.16 -1.53
N VAL A 48 5.25 16.18 -2.19
CA VAL A 48 4.52 15.12 -2.90
C VAL A 48 4.01 14.13 -1.87
N GLU A 49 2.69 13.90 -1.88
CA GLU A 49 2.08 12.83 -1.10
C GLU A 49 2.29 11.51 -1.84
N GLU A 50 3.04 10.59 -1.25
CA GLU A 50 3.32 9.25 -1.82
C GLU A 50 2.42 8.15 -1.25
N ASP A 51 1.62 8.49 -0.23
CA ASP A 51 0.75 7.53 0.42
C ASP A 51 -0.48 7.24 -0.45
N VAL A 52 -0.55 6.00 -0.96
CA VAL A 52 -1.64 5.52 -1.80
C VAL A 52 -2.99 5.59 -1.10
N GLU A 53 -3.03 5.39 0.22
CA GLU A 53 -4.27 5.44 0.98
C GLU A 53 -4.80 6.87 1.05
N SER A 54 -3.94 7.85 1.36
CA SER A 54 -4.24 9.29 1.36
C SER A 54 -4.71 9.81 -0.02
N LEU A 55 -4.15 9.27 -1.11
CA LEU A 55 -4.51 9.66 -2.49
C LEU A 55 -5.84 9.10 -2.98
N LEU A 56 -6.19 7.87 -2.56
CA LEU A 56 -7.35 7.14 -3.07
C LEU A 56 -8.56 7.18 -2.13
N ALA A 57 -8.33 7.34 -0.83
CA ALA A 57 -9.38 7.38 0.18
C ALA A 57 -9.58 8.81 0.71
N PRO A 58 -10.83 9.28 0.86
CA PRO A 58 -11.08 10.59 1.44
C PRO A 58 -10.70 10.61 2.93
N LYS A 59 -10.11 11.73 3.38
CA LYS A 59 -9.59 11.90 4.75
C LYS A 59 -10.60 11.64 5.87
N HIS A 60 -11.89 11.92 5.61
CA HIS A 60 -12.98 11.80 6.57
C HIS A 60 -14.03 10.78 6.13
N SER A 61 -13.60 9.63 5.61
CA SER A 61 -14.53 8.55 5.31
C SER A 61 -15.06 7.90 6.59
N LEU A 62 -16.32 7.43 6.55
CA LEU A 62 -16.92 6.69 7.67
C LEU A 62 -16.06 5.48 8.05
N ALA A 63 -15.57 4.73 7.06
CA ALA A 63 -14.69 3.58 7.29
C ALA A 63 -13.37 3.96 8.00
N LYS A 64 -12.78 5.12 7.69
CA LYS A 64 -11.57 5.62 8.38
C LYS A 64 -11.89 6.04 9.81
N ILE A 65 -13.04 6.64 10.06
CA ILE A 65 -13.49 7.05 11.40
C ILE A 65 -13.78 5.84 12.27
N GLU A 66 -14.52 4.86 11.73
CA GLU A 66 -14.80 3.59 12.41
C GLU A 66 -13.51 2.82 12.68
N GLY A 67 -12.59 2.75 11.70
CA GLY A 67 -11.27 2.15 11.88
C GLY A 67 -10.46 2.83 12.98
N ASN A 68 -10.39 4.18 12.98
CA ASN A 68 -9.71 4.94 14.01
C ASN A 68 -10.35 4.75 15.41
N LEU A 69 -11.67 4.61 15.47
CA LEU A 69 -12.39 4.35 16.71
C LEU A 69 -12.08 2.94 17.23
N VAL A 70 -12.07 1.93 16.35
CA VAL A 70 -11.66 0.56 16.70
C VAL A 70 -10.22 0.54 17.20
N ASP A 71 -9.29 1.20 16.50
CA ASP A 71 -7.88 1.32 16.93
C ASP A 71 -7.75 2.00 18.31
N SER A 72 -8.61 2.98 18.61
CA SER A 72 -8.62 3.67 19.91
C SER A 72 -9.28 2.85 21.02
N LEU A 73 -10.34 2.10 20.74
CA LEU A 73 -11.08 1.30 21.71
C LEU A 73 -10.37 -0.03 22.01
N PHE A 74 -9.72 -0.60 21.01
CA PHE A 74 -8.98 -1.85 21.08
C PHE A 74 -7.55 -1.59 20.63
N PRO A 75 -6.73 -0.90 21.45
CA PRO A 75 -5.34 -0.67 21.10
C PRO A 75 -4.63 -2.02 20.97
N VAL A 76 -4.43 -2.47 19.74
CA VAL A 76 -3.70 -3.69 19.45
C VAL A 76 -2.27 -3.43 19.87
N ASN A 77 -1.86 -4.01 21.00
CA ASN A 77 -0.47 -3.99 21.38
C ASN A 77 0.27 -4.90 20.41
N ARG A 78 0.79 -4.30 19.33
CA ARG A 78 1.57 -4.93 18.24
C ARG A 78 2.89 -5.55 18.73
N SER A 79 3.01 -5.82 20.03
CA SER A 79 4.14 -6.49 20.65
C SER A 79 3.78 -7.79 21.34
N LYS A 80 2.48 -8.12 21.58
CA LYS A 80 2.15 -9.31 22.41
C LYS A 80 1.01 -10.21 21.92
N HIS A 81 -0.07 -9.71 21.32
CA HIS A 81 -1.21 -10.58 20.98
C HIS A 81 -1.95 -10.08 19.73
N ALA A 82 -1.54 -10.54 18.56
CA ALA A 82 -2.34 -10.43 17.34
C ALA A 82 -2.51 -11.82 16.73
N LEU A 83 -3.77 -12.26 16.62
CA LEU A 83 -4.10 -13.41 15.78
C LEU A 83 -3.81 -13.01 14.32
N TYR A 84 -3.39 -13.99 13.51
CA TYR A 84 -3.04 -13.75 12.11
C TYR A 84 -4.18 -13.09 11.29
N SER A 85 -5.43 -13.33 11.68
CA SER A 85 -6.63 -12.74 11.07
C SER A 85 -6.74 -11.22 11.29
N ASP A 86 -6.09 -10.67 12.33
CA ASP A 86 -6.13 -9.24 12.66
C ASP A 86 -5.03 -8.44 11.93
N LEU A 87 -4.15 -9.12 11.18
CA LEU A 87 -3.14 -8.52 10.29
C LEU A 87 -3.73 -8.03 8.95
N GLN A 88 -5.05 -8.08 8.77
CA GLN A 88 -5.74 -7.37 7.67
C GLN A 88 -5.79 -5.84 7.88
N THR A 89 -5.01 -5.32 8.82
CA THR A 89 -4.75 -3.88 8.87
C THR A 89 -3.92 -3.46 7.64
N PRO A 90 -4.26 -2.35 6.97
CA PRO A 90 -3.42 -1.81 5.90
C PRO A 90 -2.03 -1.53 6.46
N GLY A 91 -1.07 -2.34 6.05
CA GLY A 91 0.24 -2.40 6.69
C GLY A 91 1.27 -3.12 5.82
N ARG A 92 2.54 -2.99 6.22
CA ARG A 92 3.68 -3.60 5.51
C ARG A 92 3.83 -5.07 5.91
N TYR A 93 3.00 -5.94 5.34
CA TYR A 93 3.19 -7.39 5.43
C TYR A 93 3.63 -7.96 4.07
N GLY A 94 4.50 -8.97 4.11
CA GLY A 94 4.91 -9.72 2.92
C GLY A 94 4.19 -11.05 2.88
N ARG A 95 3.44 -11.34 1.81
CA ARG A 95 2.82 -12.66 1.60
C ARG A 95 3.50 -13.36 0.43
N VAL A 96 3.93 -14.60 0.66
CA VAL A 96 4.48 -15.47 -0.39
C VAL A 96 3.46 -16.55 -0.68
N ILE A 97 3.05 -16.67 -1.94
CA ILE A 97 2.16 -17.73 -2.42
C ILE A 97 3.02 -18.73 -3.19
N VAL A 98 3.17 -19.94 -2.64
CA VAL A 98 3.92 -21.02 -3.29
C VAL A 98 2.96 -21.99 -3.96
N THR A 99 3.19 -22.28 -5.23
CA THR A 99 2.39 -23.23 -6.02
C THR A 99 3.30 -24.26 -6.67
N SER A 100 2.82 -25.50 -6.81
CA SER A 100 3.51 -26.54 -7.58
C SER A 100 2.89 -26.65 -8.98
N ARG A 101 3.74 -26.81 -10.00
CA ARG A 101 3.27 -27.05 -11.38
C ARG A 101 2.72 -28.46 -11.58
N LYS A 102 3.19 -29.43 -10.79
CA LYS A 102 2.78 -30.84 -10.87
C LYS A 102 2.81 -31.45 -9.47
N GLY A 103 1.74 -32.16 -9.09
CA GLY A 103 1.63 -32.77 -7.77
C GLY A 103 1.23 -31.77 -6.68
N SER A 104 1.28 -32.22 -5.43
CA SER A 104 0.89 -31.44 -4.26
C SER A 104 2.07 -30.64 -3.74
N VAL A 105 1.81 -29.44 -3.20
CA VAL A 105 2.84 -28.66 -2.48
C VAL A 105 3.29 -29.39 -1.21
N LEU A 106 2.46 -30.28 -0.66
CA LEU A 106 2.79 -31.13 0.49
C LEU A 106 3.63 -32.35 0.12
N ASP A 107 3.92 -32.57 -1.18
CA ASP A 107 4.81 -33.66 -1.54
C ASP A 107 6.20 -33.43 -0.94
N PRO A 108 6.86 -34.49 -0.45
CA PRO A 108 8.23 -34.50 0.05
C PRO A 108 9.19 -33.43 -0.48
N VAL A 109 9.36 -33.42 -1.81
CA VAL A 109 10.35 -32.58 -2.49
C VAL A 109 9.93 -31.12 -2.49
N HIS A 110 8.63 -30.86 -2.67
CA HIS A 110 8.08 -29.51 -2.68
C HIS A 110 8.08 -28.91 -1.27
N LEU A 111 7.68 -29.70 -0.27
CA LEU A 111 7.67 -29.31 1.13
C LEU A 111 9.08 -28.92 1.63
N ASP A 112 10.10 -29.74 1.34
CA ASP A 112 11.49 -29.42 1.69
C ASP A 112 11.96 -28.10 1.04
N THR A 113 11.50 -27.84 -0.18
CA THR A 113 11.80 -26.60 -0.91
C THR A 113 11.12 -25.39 -0.27
N VAL A 114 9.86 -25.52 0.16
CA VAL A 114 9.12 -24.47 0.89
C VAL A 114 9.83 -24.13 2.21
N LEU A 115 10.22 -25.15 2.98
CA LEU A 115 10.95 -24.93 4.25
C LEU A 115 12.32 -24.29 4.01
N LYS A 116 13.03 -24.67 2.94
CA LYS A 116 14.29 -24.04 2.54
C LYS A 116 14.11 -22.57 2.16
N LEU A 117 13.03 -22.24 1.44
CA LEU A 117 12.68 -20.85 1.11
C LEU A 117 12.38 -20.05 2.37
N HIS A 118 11.56 -20.60 3.28
CA HIS A 118 11.23 -19.97 4.55
C HIS A 118 12.51 -19.64 5.37
N ARG A 119 13.44 -20.59 5.50
CA ARG A 119 14.72 -20.37 6.19
C ARG A 119 15.57 -19.26 5.54
N ARG A 120 15.58 -19.18 4.20
CA ARG A 120 16.29 -18.11 3.48
C ARG A 120 15.71 -16.73 3.75
N ILE A 121 14.38 -16.62 3.81
CA ILE A 121 13.69 -15.37 4.15
C ILE A 121 13.99 -14.98 5.59
N TYR A 122 13.92 -15.93 6.52
CA TYR A 122 14.18 -15.69 7.94
C TYR A 122 15.62 -15.22 8.22
N GLN A 123 16.59 -15.72 7.46
CA GLN A 123 18.01 -15.36 7.57
C GLN A 123 18.40 -14.14 6.73
N MET A 124 17.46 -13.54 6.00
CA MET A 124 17.74 -12.39 5.15
C MET A 124 18.13 -11.18 6.02
N GLN A 125 19.23 -10.53 5.64
CA GLN A 125 19.68 -9.30 6.27
C GLN A 125 19.69 -8.18 5.24
N VAL A 126 19.09 -7.05 5.60
CA VAL A 126 19.00 -5.86 4.75
C VAL A 126 19.74 -4.73 5.44
N THR A 127 20.79 -4.24 4.78
CA THR A 127 21.53 -3.06 5.23
C THR A 127 20.79 -1.82 4.76
N VAL A 128 20.10 -1.13 5.67
CA VAL A 128 19.43 0.13 5.35
C VAL A 128 20.40 1.26 5.69
N PRO A 129 20.76 2.12 4.73
CA PRO A 129 21.47 3.36 5.05
C PRO A 129 20.51 4.21 5.88
N ALA A 130 20.78 4.36 7.18
CA ALA A 130 20.03 5.32 7.98
C ALA A 130 20.31 6.72 7.42
N THR A 131 19.37 7.65 7.61
CA THR A 131 19.60 9.07 7.36
C THR A 131 20.68 9.59 8.33
N GLY A 132 21.96 9.33 8.03
CA GLY A 132 23.13 9.56 8.89
C GLY A 132 24.35 8.69 8.50
N PHE A 133 25.42 8.72 9.30
CA PHE A 133 26.67 7.95 9.05
C PHE A 133 26.63 6.47 9.49
N ASN A 134 25.56 6.03 10.15
CA ASN A 134 25.48 4.67 10.68
C ASN A 134 24.55 3.80 9.82
N SER A 135 25.12 2.77 9.18
CA SER A 135 24.35 1.69 8.56
C SER A 135 23.91 0.69 9.64
N PHE A 136 22.63 0.34 9.69
CA PHE A 136 22.13 -0.74 10.55
C PHE A 136 21.70 -1.94 9.71
N ASN A 137 22.07 -3.13 10.17
CA ASN A 137 21.70 -4.38 9.52
C ASN A 137 20.39 -4.87 10.13
N TYR A 138 19.30 -4.68 9.41
CA TYR A 138 18.00 -5.21 9.80
C TYR A 138 17.92 -6.68 9.41
N SER A 139 17.47 -7.50 10.36
CA SER A 139 17.11 -8.90 10.19
C SER A 139 15.61 -9.06 10.46
N PHE A 140 15.01 -10.14 9.97
CA PHE A 140 13.61 -10.46 10.20
C PHE A 140 13.24 -10.45 11.70
N SER A 141 14.15 -10.88 12.58
CA SER A 141 13.95 -10.89 14.04
C SER A 141 13.75 -9.52 14.67
N TYR A 142 14.21 -8.43 14.02
CA TYR A 142 14.00 -7.06 14.51
C TYR A 142 12.65 -6.48 14.10
N LEU A 143 11.97 -7.09 13.12
CA LEU A 143 10.72 -6.61 12.54
C LEU A 143 9.51 -7.49 12.92
N CYS A 144 9.76 -8.75 13.27
CA CYS A 144 8.70 -9.70 13.58
C CYS A 144 7.96 -9.34 14.88
N LEU A 145 6.72 -9.81 14.99
CA LEU A 145 5.95 -9.79 16.23
C LEU A 145 6.42 -10.95 17.12
N PRO A 146 6.97 -10.70 18.33
CA PRO A 146 7.27 -11.78 19.27
C PRO A 146 6.02 -12.30 19.96
N ASP A 147 5.99 -13.60 20.21
CA ASP A 147 5.05 -14.29 21.10
C ASP A 147 5.42 -14.04 22.58
N ASP A 148 4.58 -14.50 23.51
CA ASP A 148 4.81 -14.46 24.96
C ASP A 148 6.15 -15.09 25.39
N LYS A 149 6.72 -15.96 24.53
CA LYS A 149 8.03 -16.61 24.71
C LYS A 149 9.20 -15.85 24.06
N ASN A 150 9.00 -14.62 23.59
CA ASN A 150 9.98 -13.84 22.80
C ASN A 150 10.45 -14.51 21.50
N VAL A 151 9.62 -15.36 20.90
CA VAL A 151 9.89 -16.00 19.59
C VAL A 151 9.02 -15.35 18.54
N CYS A 152 9.56 -15.08 17.34
CA CYS A 152 8.77 -14.53 16.24
C CYS A 152 7.56 -15.44 15.93
N ILE A 153 6.37 -14.86 15.86
CA ILE A 153 5.17 -15.56 15.39
C ILE A 153 5.33 -15.82 13.89
N ILE A 154 5.26 -17.10 13.51
CA ILE A 154 5.34 -17.59 12.13
C ILE A 154 4.01 -18.31 11.81
N ASP A 155 3.66 -18.38 10.53
CA ASP A 155 2.48 -19.10 10.05
C ASP A 155 2.46 -20.56 10.55
N ASP A 156 1.33 -20.98 11.12
CA ASP A 156 1.10 -22.33 11.64
C ASP A 156 1.32 -23.41 10.58
N ILE A 157 1.14 -23.08 9.29
CA ILE A 157 1.38 -24.01 8.19
C ILE A 157 2.86 -24.39 8.09
N ILE A 158 3.79 -23.47 8.42
CA ILE A 158 5.23 -23.74 8.40
C ILE A 158 5.57 -24.71 9.53
N ARG A 159 5.02 -24.48 10.73
CA ARG A 159 5.18 -25.40 11.86
C ARG A 159 4.65 -26.80 11.53
N ALA A 160 3.46 -26.89 10.92
CA ALA A 160 2.91 -28.16 10.46
C ALA A 160 3.80 -28.86 9.42
N MET A 161 4.39 -28.10 8.47
CA MET A 161 5.32 -28.65 7.49
C MET A 161 6.61 -29.18 8.14
N GLU A 162 7.16 -28.51 9.14
CA GLU A 162 8.32 -28.99 9.90
C GLU A 162 8.01 -30.26 10.69
N GLU A 163 6.82 -30.35 11.28
CA GLU A 163 6.33 -31.58 11.93
C GLU A 163 6.21 -32.74 10.93
N ILE A 164 5.66 -32.50 9.74
CA ILE A 164 5.59 -33.52 8.67
C ILE A 164 6.99 -33.97 8.24
N GLN A 165 7.92 -33.03 8.06
CA GLN A 165 9.32 -33.34 7.71
C GLN A 165 9.98 -34.20 8.79
N SER A 166 9.82 -33.83 10.06
CA SER A 166 10.40 -34.55 11.19
C SER A 166 9.78 -35.95 11.36
N ALA A 167 8.46 -36.09 11.24
CA ALA A 167 7.77 -37.37 11.29
C ALA A 167 8.24 -38.34 10.20
N ARG A 168 8.46 -37.81 8.98
CA ARG A 168 9.03 -38.59 7.87
C ARG A 168 10.46 -39.01 8.15
N SER A 169 11.30 -38.13 8.69
CA SER A 169 12.68 -38.46 9.06
C SER A 169 12.75 -39.53 10.17
N ALA A 170 11.74 -39.58 11.03
CA ALA A 170 11.57 -40.58 12.08
C ALA A 170 10.92 -41.90 11.59
N ASN A 171 10.73 -42.09 10.27
CA ASN A 171 10.06 -43.26 9.67
C ASN A 171 8.66 -43.55 10.25
N ARG A 172 7.98 -42.54 10.80
CA ARG A 172 6.57 -42.65 11.17
C ARG A 172 5.72 -42.43 9.93
N SER A 173 4.65 -43.22 9.78
CA SER A 173 3.74 -43.12 8.63
C SER A 173 3.23 -41.68 8.48
N VAL A 174 3.50 -41.08 7.32
CA VAL A 174 3.04 -39.74 6.98
C VAL A 174 1.51 -39.76 6.94
N PHE A 175 0.86 -39.01 7.83
CA PHE A 175 -0.58 -38.79 7.74
C PHE A 175 -0.85 -38.03 6.44
N LYS A 176 -1.65 -38.62 5.53
CA LYS A 176 -2.21 -37.88 4.39
C LYS A 176 -3.17 -36.82 4.95
N LEU A 177 -2.70 -35.58 5.05
CA LEU A 177 -3.57 -34.44 5.29
C LEU A 177 -4.43 -34.22 4.05
N PHE A 178 -5.71 -34.57 4.16
CA PHE A 178 -6.73 -34.13 3.21
C PHE A 178 -7.07 -32.68 3.53
N TYR A 179 -6.38 -31.74 2.89
CA TYR A 179 -6.91 -30.38 2.79
C TYR A 179 -7.91 -30.37 1.63
N ILE A 180 -9.06 -29.72 1.84
CA ILE A 180 -10.00 -29.42 0.77
C ILE A 180 -9.28 -28.43 -0.15
N SER A 181 -8.65 -28.96 -1.19
CA SER A 181 -8.22 -28.17 -2.33
C SER A 181 -9.50 -27.89 -3.11
N ASP A 182 -10.15 -26.79 -2.78
CA ASP A 182 -11.09 -26.16 -3.72
C ASP A 182 -10.26 -25.53 -4.85
N VAL A 183 -9.60 -26.39 -5.63
CA VAL A 183 -9.06 -26.03 -6.93
C VAL A 183 -10.26 -26.13 -7.86
N SER A 184 -11.11 -25.10 -7.83
CA SER A 184 -12.09 -24.88 -8.88
C SER A 184 -11.32 -24.55 -10.17
N PRO A 185 -11.30 -25.43 -11.19
CA PRO A 185 -10.58 -25.17 -12.45
C PRO A 185 -11.35 -24.21 -13.37
N HIS A 186 -12.40 -23.54 -12.87
CA HIS A 186 -13.35 -22.78 -13.68
C HIS A 186 -13.69 -21.40 -13.12
N LEU A 187 -12.72 -20.67 -12.57
CA LEU A 187 -12.82 -19.21 -12.50
C LEU A 187 -12.33 -18.60 -13.81
N ARG A 188 -13.20 -18.74 -14.81
CA ARG A 188 -13.27 -17.84 -15.96
C ARG A 188 -13.34 -16.43 -15.39
N TRP A 189 -12.38 -15.58 -15.74
CA TRP A 189 -12.41 -14.16 -15.46
C TRP A 189 -13.67 -13.57 -16.09
N ASN A 190 -14.76 -13.52 -15.34
CA ASN A 190 -15.88 -12.66 -15.69
C ASN A 190 -15.46 -11.25 -15.32
N PHE A 191 -14.82 -10.60 -16.29
CA PHE A 191 -14.84 -9.16 -16.41
C PHE A 191 -16.26 -8.69 -16.15
N PHE A 192 -16.43 -7.81 -15.16
CA PHE A 192 -17.62 -7.00 -15.01
C PHE A 192 -17.75 -6.16 -16.28
N HIS A 193 -18.49 -6.68 -17.26
CA HIS A 193 -19.04 -5.91 -18.35
C HIS A 193 -20.13 -5.04 -17.74
N LEU A 194 -19.90 -3.72 -17.67
CA LEU A 194 -20.98 -2.76 -17.49
C LEU A 194 -22.04 -3.01 -18.59
N PRO A 195 -23.33 -3.16 -18.26
CA PRO A 195 -24.37 -2.97 -19.24
C PRO A 195 -24.59 -1.47 -19.44
N THR A 196 -24.30 -1.04 -20.65
CA THR A 196 -24.86 0.16 -21.26
C THR A 196 -26.39 0.06 -21.34
N SER A 197 -27.05 1.08 -20.77
CA SER A 197 -28.24 1.78 -21.28
C SER A 197 -29.67 1.28 -20.98
N PHE A 198 -30.50 2.30 -20.72
CA PHE A 198 -31.98 2.44 -20.67
C PHE A 198 -32.63 2.10 -19.32
N ILE A 199 -33.28 3.03 -18.60
CA ILE A 199 -34.11 4.19 -18.99
C ILE A 199 -33.66 5.48 -18.30
#